data_AF-A0A1L8E739-F1
#
_entry.id   AF-A0A1L8E739-F1
#
_cell.length_a   1.000
_cell.length_b   1.000
_cell.length_c   1.000
_cell.angle_alpha   90.00
_cell.angle_beta   90.00
_cell.angle_gamma   90.00
#
_symmetry.space_group_name_H-M   'P 1'
#
loop_
_entity.id
_entity.type
_entity.pdbx_description
1 polymer ?
#
loop_
_entity_poly.entity_id
_entity_poly.type
_entity_poly.pdbx_seq_one_letter_code
_entity_poly.pdbx_strand_id
1 'polypeptide(L)'
;NSLDDRILIREAVQNGRIQEATQLVNQLHPELLDGDRHLFFHLQQLQLIELIRVGKIEEALSFAQSRLSEAGEDIPEVLCELERTLALLAFEKPQDSPFSYLLEQSHRQKIASELNAAILKSEHSADSTPKIMFLLKLIMWAQSKLDAREVNYPKMKDLENALIEPK
;
A
#
# COMPACT_ATOMS: atom_id res chain seq x y z
N ASN A 1 2.72 -17.43 6.65
CA ASN A 1 3.96 -16.96 7.29
C ASN A 1 4.21 -15.57 6.73
N SER A 2 3.82 -14.48 7.41
CA SER A 2 3.84 -13.14 6.78
C SER A 2 5.25 -12.68 6.34
N LEU A 3 6.32 -13.23 6.93
CA LEU A 3 7.69 -13.02 6.45
C LEU A 3 7.93 -13.63 5.06
N ASP A 4 7.51 -14.88 4.85
CA ASP A 4 7.69 -15.59 3.57
C ASP A 4 6.88 -14.89 2.48
N ASP A 5 5.66 -14.44 2.82
CA ASP A 5 4.77 -13.73 1.90
C ASP A 5 5.37 -12.38 1.42
N ARG A 6 5.98 -11.62 2.34
CA ARG A 6 6.69 -10.36 2.00
C ARG A 6 7.93 -10.60 1.15
N ILE A 7 8.66 -11.68 1.39
CA ILE A 7 9.81 -12.06 0.57
C ILE A 7 9.36 -12.34 -0.87
N LEU A 8 8.28 -13.11 -1.04
CA LEU A 8 7.72 -13.42 -2.35
C LEU A 8 7.28 -12.16 -3.12
N ILE A 9 6.57 -11.24 -2.47
CA ILE A 9 6.16 -9.97 -3.10
C ILE A 9 7.39 -9.16 -3.53
N ARG A 10 8.39 -9.03 -2.65
CA ARG A 10 9.62 -8.28 -2.96
C ARG A 10 10.39 -8.91 -4.11
N GLU A 11 10.52 -10.23 -4.13
CA GLU A 11 11.18 -10.96 -5.21
C GLU A 11 10.43 -10.83 -6.54
N ALA A 12 9.10 -10.86 -6.53
CA ALA A 12 8.29 -10.62 -7.72
C ALA A 12 8.58 -9.23 -8.31
N VAL A 13 8.60 -8.17 -7.50
CA VAL A 13 8.94 -6.81 -7.96
C VAL A 13 10.38 -6.74 -8.49
N GLN A 14 11.35 -7.29 -7.76
CA GLN A 14 12.77 -7.23 -8.14
C GLN A 14 13.08 -7.98 -9.43
N ASN A 15 12.30 -9.02 -9.75
CA ASN A 15 12.39 -9.80 -10.98
C ASN A 15 11.51 -9.25 -12.13
N GLY A 16 10.84 -8.10 -11.94
CA GLY A 16 9.98 -7.50 -12.95
C GLY A 16 8.61 -8.18 -13.13
N ARG A 17 8.22 -9.09 -12.24
CA ARG A 17 6.91 -9.76 -12.23
C ARG A 17 5.88 -8.89 -11.51
N ILE A 18 5.61 -7.70 -12.06
CA ILE A 18 4.84 -6.68 -11.34
C ILE A 18 3.36 -7.06 -11.21
N GLN A 19 2.76 -7.68 -12.24
CA GLN A 19 1.39 -8.19 -12.14
C GLN A 19 1.22 -9.22 -11.02
N GLU A 20 2.17 -10.16 -10.89
CA GLU A 20 2.18 -11.15 -9.81
C GLU A 20 2.30 -10.45 -8.45
N ALA A 21 3.23 -9.50 -8.32
CA ALA A 21 3.39 -8.73 -7.09
C ALA A 21 2.10 -7.97 -6.70
N THR A 22 1.44 -7.30 -7.65
CA THR A 22 0.18 -6.59 -7.41
C THR A 22 -0.94 -7.55 -6.99
N GLN A 23 -1.04 -8.73 -7.64
CA GLN A 23 -2.02 -9.74 -7.25
C GLN A 23 -1.78 -10.27 -5.83
N LEU A 24 -0.53 -10.61 -5.49
CA LEU A 24 -0.16 -11.06 -4.15
C LEU A 24 -0.46 -10.00 -3.09
N VAL A 25 -0.14 -8.73 -3.36
CA VAL A 25 -0.45 -7.62 -2.46
C VAL A 25 -1.96 -7.50 -2.25
N ASN A 26 -2.77 -7.52 -3.30
CA ASN A 26 -4.23 -7.42 -3.16
C ASN A 26 -4.86 -8.64 -2.44
N GLN A 27 -4.25 -9.81 -2.55
CA GLN A 27 -4.71 -11.01 -1.84
C GLN A 27 -4.36 -10.97 -0.35
N LEU A 28 -3.18 -10.48 0.00
CA LEU A 28 -2.64 -10.53 1.36
C LEU A 28 -2.94 -9.24 2.17
N HIS A 29 -3.01 -8.10 1.50
CA HIS A 29 -3.20 -6.76 2.05
C HIS A 29 -4.21 -5.96 1.19
N PRO A 30 -5.50 -6.35 1.17
CA PRO A 30 -6.49 -5.84 0.20
C PRO A 30 -6.70 -4.33 0.23
N GLU A 31 -6.52 -3.67 1.38
CA GLU A 31 -6.71 -2.23 1.52
C GLU A 31 -5.43 -1.40 1.25
N LEU A 32 -4.28 -2.05 1.02
CA LEU A 32 -2.99 -1.36 0.97
C LEU A 32 -2.90 -0.39 -0.22
N LEU A 33 -3.25 -0.87 -1.42
CA LEU A 33 -3.14 -0.07 -2.65
C LEU A 33 -4.29 0.93 -2.78
N ASP A 34 -5.46 0.62 -2.22
CA ASP A 34 -6.59 1.54 -2.14
C ASP A 34 -6.28 2.73 -1.20
N GLY A 35 -5.55 2.47 -0.11
CA GLY A 35 -5.13 3.46 0.87
C GLY A 35 -3.91 4.29 0.47
N ASP A 36 -3.11 3.84 -0.51
CA ASP A 36 -1.89 4.51 -0.98
C ASP A 36 -1.84 4.58 -2.51
N ARG A 37 -2.47 5.64 -3.05
CA ARG A 37 -2.53 5.90 -4.49
C ARG A 37 -1.15 6.13 -5.11
N HIS A 38 -0.18 6.67 -4.36
CA HIS A 38 1.17 6.89 -4.87
C HIS A 38 1.90 5.56 -5.06
N LEU A 39 1.82 4.66 -4.08
CA LEU A 39 2.38 3.32 -4.21
C LEU A 39 1.75 2.54 -5.35
N PHE A 40 0.41 2.62 -5.48
CA PHE A 40 -0.29 2.01 -6.61
C PHE A 40 0.22 2.56 -7.94
N PHE A 41 0.35 3.88 -8.06
CA PHE A 41 0.89 4.52 -9.26
C PHE A 41 2.31 4.03 -9.58
N HIS A 42 3.22 3.99 -8.61
CA HIS A 42 4.59 3.51 -8.83
C HIS A 42 4.64 2.04 -9.29
N LEU A 43 3.74 1.18 -8.80
CA LEU A 43 3.62 -0.18 -9.32
C LEU A 43 3.10 -0.21 -10.76
N GLN A 44 2.12 0.63 -11.11
CA GLN A 44 1.65 0.73 -12.50
C GLN A 44 2.74 1.28 -13.42
N GLN A 45 3.48 2.31 -12.99
CA GLN A 45 4.61 2.87 -13.72
C GLN A 45 5.67 1.80 -13.97
N LEU A 46 6.01 1.00 -12.95
CA LEU A 46 6.97 -0.07 -13.09
C LEU A 46 6.49 -1.16 -14.05
N GLN A 47 5.20 -1.52 -14.03
CA GLN A 47 4.62 -2.43 -15.02
C GLN A 47 4.74 -1.89 -16.45
N LEU A 48 4.51 -0.58 -16.65
CA LEU A 48 4.71 0.06 -17.95
C LEU A 48 6.18 0.00 -18.39
N ILE A 49 7.12 0.29 -17.48
CA ILE A 49 8.56 0.17 -17.74
C ILE A 49 8.94 -1.26 -18.15
N GLU A 50 8.39 -2.28 -17.49
CA GLU A 50 8.69 -3.67 -17.85
C GLU A 50 8.13 -4.06 -19.23
N LEU A 51 6.95 -3.54 -19.62
CA LEU A 51 6.43 -3.73 -20.98
C LEU A 51 7.34 -3.08 -22.04
N ILE A 52 7.83 -1.87 -21.76
CA ILE A 52 8.78 -1.15 -22.62
C ILE A 52 10.09 -1.95 -22.74
N ARG A 53 10.61 -2.46 -21.62
CA ARG A 53 11.86 -3.21 -21.56
C ARG A 53 11.84 -4.46 -22.45
N VAL A 54 10.72 -5.18 -22.51
CA VAL A 54 10.58 -6.39 -23.33
C VAL A 54 10.12 -6.09 -24.77
N GLY A 55 9.96 -4.81 -25.14
CA GLY A 55 9.58 -4.39 -26.49
C GLY A 55 8.10 -4.58 -26.82
N LYS A 56 7.23 -4.76 -25.83
CA LYS A 56 5.77 -4.90 -26.02
C LYS A 56 5.11 -3.52 -26.12
N ILE A 57 5.41 -2.80 -27.19
CA ILE A 57 5.00 -1.39 -27.38
C ILE A 57 3.48 -1.22 -27.39
N GLU A 58 2.74 -2.07 -28.11
CA GLU A 58 1.28 -1.99 -28.18
C GLU A 58 0.62 -2.20 -26.82
N GLU A 59 1.11 -3.19 -26.04
CA GLU A 59 0.62 -3.44 -24.68
C GLU A 59 0.98 -2.26 -23.76
N ALA A 60 2.18 -1.70 -23.89
CA ALA A 60 2.62 -0.53 -23.13
C ALA A 60 1.74 0.71 -23.40
N LEU A 61 1.43 0.98 -24.67
CA LEU A 61 0.57 2.10 -25.07
C LEU A 61 -0.87 1.91 -24.58
N SER A 62 -1.45 0.72 -24.78
CA SER A 62 -2.79 0.40 -24.29
C SER A 62 -2.86 0.53 -22.77
N PHE A 63 -1.85 0.03 -22.06
CA PHE A 63 -1.76 0.16 -20.61
C PHE A 63 -1.67 1.62 -20.16
N ALA A 64 -0.78 2.41 -20.77
CA ALA A 64 -0.61 3.82 -20.43
C ALA A 64 -1.90 4.63 -20.65
N GLN A 65 -2.61 4.40 -21.75
CA GLN A 65 -3.89 5.07 -22.04
C GLN A 65 -4.95 4.77 -20.97
N SER A 66 -5.06 3.51 -20.53
CA SER A 66 -6.01 3.14 -19.48
C SER A 66 -5.69 3.83 -18.16
N ARG A 67 -4.40 3.91 -17.79
CA ARG A 67 -3.96 4.50 -16.51
C ARG A 67 -3.95 6.02 -16.52
N LEU A 68 -3.65 6.66 -17.64
CA LEU A 68 -3.81 8.11 -17.81
C LEU A 68 -5.24 8.56 -17.51
N SER A 69 -6.23 7.78 -17.94
CA SER A 69 -7.64 8.07 -17.66
C SER A 69 -8.00 7.93 -16.17
N GLU A 70 -7.27 7.12 -15.40
CA GLU A 70 -7.55 6.84 -13.99
C GLU A 70 -6.71 7.68 -13.02
N ALA A 71 -5.50 8.07 -13.42
CA ALA A 71 -4.52 8.74 -12.56
C ALA A 71 -4.92 10.15 -12.12
N GLY A 72 -5.99 10.71 -12.69
CA GLY A 72 -6.44 12.07 -12.43
C GLY A 72 -5.48 13.08 -13.04
N GLU A 73 -5.97 13.88 -13.98
CA GLU A 73 -5.22 14.95 -14.65
C GLU A 73 -4.70 16.04 -13.67
N ASP A 74 -5.02 15.92 -12.38
CA ASP A 74 -4.86 16.96 -11.37
C ASP A 74 -3.60 16.83 -10.49
N ILE A 75 -2.75 15.80 -10.68
CA ILE A 75 -1.48 15.65 -9.92
C ILE A 75 -0.27 15.88 -10.85
N PRO A 76 0.33 17.09 -10.86
CA PRO A 76 1.41 17.44 -11.79
C PRO A 76 2.64 16.53 -11.69
N GLU A 77 3.00 16.09 -10.48
CA GLU A 77 4.17 15.23 -10.28
C GLU A 77 3.98 13.86 -10.93
N VAL A 78 2.78 13.28 -10.82
CA VAL A 78 2.41 11.98 -11.41
C VAL A 78 2.43 12.06 -12.93
N LEU A 79 1.91 13.15 -13.49
CA LEU A 79 1.97 13.41 -14.94
C LEU A 79 3.41 13.51 -15.43
N CYS A 80 4.27 14.25 -14.73
CA CYS A 80 5.67 14.38 -15.10
C CYS A 80 6.40 13.03 -15.08
N GLU A 81 6.16 12.18 -14.08
CA GLU A 81 6.75 10.84 -14.01
C GLU A 81 6.26 9.93 -15.15
N LEU A 82 4.98 10.04 -15.51
CA LEU A 82 4.40 9.29 -16.61
C LEU A 82 4.92 9.74 -17.97
N GLU A 83 5.07 11.04 -18.20
CA GLU A 83 5.70 11.62 -19.40
C GLU A 83 7.14 11.11 -19.58
N ARG A 84 7.93 11.08 -18.50
CA ARG A 84 9.30 10.54 -18.53
C ARG A 84 9.31 9.06 -18.93
N THR A 85 8.34 8.30 -18.42
CA THR A 85 8.21 6.87 -18.72
C THR A 85 7.80 6.66 -20.18
N LEU A 86 6.84 7.44 -20.68
CA LEU A 86 6.39 7.39 -22.07
C LEU A 86 7.45 7.88 -23.06
N ALA A 87 8.29 8.83 -22.65
CA ALA A 87 9.41 9.30 -23.46
C ALA A 87 10.40 8.18 -23.80
N LEU A 88 10.45 7.07 -23.04
CA LEU A 88 11.24 5.88 -23.39
C LEU A 88 10.78 5.25 -24.72
N LEU A 89 9.50 5.35 -25.05
CA LEU A 89 8.92 4.82 -26.30
C LEU A 89 9.32 5.63 -27.53
N ALA A 90 9.81 6.86 -27.36
CA ALA A 90 10.20 7.73 -28.47
C ALA A 90 11.58 7.37 -29.06
N PHE A 91 12.30 6.41 -28.47
CA PHE A 91 13.63 5.99 -28.89
C PHE A 91 13.59 4.55 -29.42
N GLU A 92 14.34 4.27 -30.49
CA GLU A 92 14.48 2.91 -31.03
C GLU A 92 14.98 1.92 -29.97
N LYS A 93 15.93 2.39 -29.14
CA LYS A 93 16.36 1.70 -27.92
C LYS A 93 15.98 2.58 -26.73
N PRO A 94 15.14 2.08 -25.80
CA PRO A 94 14.78 2.82 -24.60
C PRO A 94 15.97 3.30 -23.75
N GLN A 95 17.13 2.65 -23.90
CA GLN A 95 18.36 2.97 -23.17
C GLN A 95 19.06 4.25 -23.66
N ASP A 96 18.75 4.69 -24.88
CA ASP A 96 19.28 5.93 -25.46
C ASP A 96 18.49 7.16 -24.96
N SER A 97 17.40 6.93 -24.24
CA SER A 97 16.59 7.98 -23.62
C SER A 97 17.33 8.66 -22.47
N PRO A 98 17.14 9.98 -22.25
CA PRO A 98 17.59 10.65 -21.03
C PRO A 98 16.98 10.08 -19.73
N PHE A 99 15.93 9.25 -19.86
CA PHE A 99 15.25 8.60 -18.74
C PHE A 99 15.61 7.12 -18.60
N SER A 100 16.69 6.66 -19.22
CA SER A 100 17.14 5.26 -19.18
C SER A 100 17.41 4.73 -17.77
N TYR A 101 17.67 5.60 -16.78
CA TYR A 101 17.79 5.23 -15.37
C TYR A 101 16.52 4.54 -14.82
N LEU A 102 15.34 4.80 -15.41
CA LEU A 102 14.10 4.10 -15.05
C LEU A 102 14.15 2.60 -15.38
N LEU A 103 15.01 2.21 -16.33
CA LEU A 103 15.23 0.82 -16.73
C LEU A 103 16.26 0.12 -15.85
N GLU A 104 16.89 0.78 -14.90
CA GLU A 104 17.90 0.14 -14.06
C GLU A 104 17.29 -0.76 -12.97
N GLN A 105 18.08 -1.73 -12.50
CA GLN A 105 17.71 -2.57 -11.35
C GLN A 105 17.48 -1.73 -10.08
N SER A 106 18.19 -0.61 -9.95
CA SER A 106 18.07 0.35 -8.85
C SER A 106 16.64 0.87 -8.71
N HIS A 107 15.97 1.14 -9.84
CA HIS A 107 14.58 1.61 -9.84
C HIS A 107 13.62 0.53 -9.31
N ARG A 108 13.76 -0.73 -9.75
CA ARG A 108 13.00 -1.86 -9.18
C ARG A 108 13.22 -2.03 -7.69
N GLN A 109 14.46 -1.91 -7.22
CA GLN A 109 14.81 -2.02 -5.81
C GLN A 109 14.17 -0.91 -4.96
N LYS A 110 14.10 0.31 -5.50
CA LYS A 110 13.43 1.45 -4.84
C LYS A 110 11.95 1.13 -4.62
N ILE A 111 11.22 0.77 -5.67
CA ILE A 111 9.78 0.46 -5.57
C ILE A 111 9.52 -0.77 -4.68
N ALA A 112 10.38 -1.80 -4.77
CA ALA A 112 10.28 -2.96 -3.88
C ALA A 112 10.47 -2.57 -2.40
N SER A 113 11.34 -1.58 -2.11
CA SER A 113 11.57 -1.09 -0.75
C SER A 113 10.40 -0.25 -0.24
N GLU A 114 9.83 0.60 -1.10
CA GLU A 114 8.62 1.38 -0.81
C GLU A 114 7.43 0.46 -0.49
N LEU A 115 7.19 -0.55 -1.34
CA LEU A 115 6.15 -1.54 -1.14
C LEU A 115 6.36 -2.31 0.17
N ASN A 116 7.58 -2.76 0.44
CA ASN A 116 7.91 -3.48 1.68
C ASN A 116 7.68 -2.61 2.92
N ALA A 117 8.04 -1.32 2.86
CA ALA A 117 7.79 -0.38 3.95
C ALA A 117 6.29 -0.14 4.17
N ALA A 118 5.51 -0.04 3.10
CA ALA A 118 4.06 0.11 3.17
C ALA A 118 3.38 -1.13 3.77
N ILE A 119 3.80 -2.34 3.35
CA ILE A 119 3.31 -3.59 3.92
C ILE A 119 3.61 -3.64 5.42
N LEU A 120 4.88 -3.40 5.80
CA LEU A 120 5.28 -3.34 7.21
C LEU A 120 4.41 -2.35 7.99
N LYS A 121 4.20 -1.15 7.47
CA LYS A 121 3.36 -0.14 8.12
C LYS A 121 1.93 -0.63 8.28
N SER A 122 1.35 -1.31 7.30
CA SER A 122 -0.02 -1.85 7.36
C SER A 122 -0.14 -2.97 8.41
N GLU A 123 0.83 -3.89 8.46
CA GLU A 123 0.87 -4.96 9.45
C GLU A 123 1.06 -4.41 10.87
N HIS A 124 1.99 -3.46 11.06
CA HIS A 124 2.18 -2.81 12.35
C HIS A 124 0.97 -1.94 12.74
N SER A 125 0.20 -1.40 11.80
CA SER A 125 -1.03 -0.67 12.12
C SER A 125 -2.14 -1.62 12.59
N ALA A 126 -2.13 -2.88 12.13
CA ALA A 126 -2.99 -3.95 12.65
C ALA A 126 -2.50 -4.50 14.00
N ASP A 127 -1.18 -4.61 14.20
CA ASP A 127 -0.53 -5.17 15.40
C ASP A 127 -0.24 -4.14 16.51
N SER A 128 -0.31 -2.85 16.22
CA SER A 128 -0.21 -1.77 17.23
C SER A 128 -1.50 -1.73 18.04
N THR A 129 -1.56 -2.64 19.00
CA THR A 129 -2.58 -2.68 20.04
C THR A 129 -2.73 -1.30 20.74
N PRO A 130 -3.93 -0.91 21.26
CA PRO A 130 -5.16 -1.71 21.23
C PRO A 130 -6.48 -0.89 21.19
N LYS A 131 -7.36 -1.23 20.24
CA LYS A 131 -8.81 -0.96 20.38
C LYS A 131 -9.31 -1.38 21.76
N ILE A 132 -8.77 -2.47 22.33
CA ILE A 132 -9.09 -2.90 23.69
C ILE A 132 -8.66 -1.90 24.78
N MET A 133 -7.48 -1.27 24.75
CA MET A 133 -7.15 -0.25 25.76
C MET A 133 -7.94 1.03 25.57
N PHE A 134 -8.27 1.39 24.33
CA PHE A 134 -9.19 2.52 24.10
C PHE A 134 -10.57 2.22 24.70
N LEU A 135 -11.12 1.03 24.44
CA LEU A 135 -12.39 0.58 25.00
C LEU A 135 -12.34 0.48 26.53
N LEU A 136 -11.25 -0.05 27.11
CA LEU A 136 -11.05 -0.11 28.56
C LEU A 136 -11.03 1.31 29.17
N LYS A 137 -10.29 2.24 28.57
CA LYS A 137 -10.28 3.65 29.01
C LYS A 137 -11.66 4.30 28.89
N LEU A 138 -12.39 4.03 27.82
CA LEU A 138 -13.74 4.56 27.60
C LEU A 138 -14.74 4.01 28.63
N ILE A 139 -14.69 2.71 28.91
CA ILE A 139 -15.50 2.06 29.96
C ILE A 139 -15.18 2.70 31.31
N MET A 140 -13.90 2.77 31.70
CA MET A 140 -13.49 3.40 32.96
C MET A 140 -13.98 4.86 33.09
N TRP A 141 -13.87 5.64 32.01
CA TRP A 141 -14.36 7.02 31.97
C TRP A 141 -15.89 7.11 32.14
N ALA A 142 -16.65 6.28 31.42
CA ALA A 142 -18.11 6.27 31.50
C ALA A 142 -18.60 5.87 32.90
N GLN A 143 -17.99 4.85 33.50
CA GLN A 143 -18.27 4.44 34.88
C GLN A 143 -18.03 5.58 35.88
N SER A 144 -16.89 6.29 35.75
CA SER A 144 -16.59 7.44 36.61
C SER A 144 -17.61 8.58 36.46
N LYS A 145 -18.13 8.82 35.24
CA LYS A 145 -19.18 9.83 35.01
C LYS A 145 -20.53 9.46 35.62
N LEU A 146 -20.88 8.18 35.63
CA LEU A 146 -22.11 7.66 36.24
C LEU A 146 -22.01 7.64 37.77
N ASP A 147 -20.86 7.24 38.31
CA ASP A 147 -20.56 7.29 39.74
C ASP A 147 -20.71 8.73 40.28
N ALA A 148 -20.19 9.73 39.56
CA ALA A 148 -20.28 11.14 39.94
C ALA A 148 -21.71 11.70 39.95
N ARG A 149 -22.68 10.98 39.35
CA ARG A 149 -24.10 11.34 39.31
C ARG A 149 -24.97 10.44 40.18
N GLU A 150 -24.35 9.55 40.97
CA GLU A 150 -25.03 8.57 41.83
C GLU A 150 -26.07 7.71 41.07
N VAL A 151 -25.82 7.45 39.79
CA VAL A 151 -26.69 6.59 38.98
C VAL A 151 -26.43 5.13 39.36
N ASN A 152 -27.47 4.33 39.55
CA ASN A 152 -27.30 2.88 39.75
C ASN A 152 -27.16 2.16 38.38
N TYR A 153 -26.03 1.49 38.15
CA TYR A 153 -25.71 0.79 36.91
C TYR A 153 -24.79 -0.42 37.15
N PRO A 154 -24.80 -1.44 36.27
CA PRO A 154 -23.91 -2.59 36.36
C PRO A 154 -22.45 -2.18 36.13
N LYS A 155 -21.54 -2.56 37.03
CA LYS A 155 -20.14 -2.12 37.00
C LYS A 155 -19.20 -3.26 36.65
N MET A 156 -18.30 -3.01 35.70
CA MET A 156 -17.17 -3.88 35.39
C MET A 156 -16.00 -3.51 36.31
N LYS A 157 -15.74 -4.37 37.30
CA LYS A 157 -14.64 -4.22 38.27
C LYS A 157 -13.46 -5.12 37.92
N ASP A 158 -13.73 -6.32 37.40
CA ASP A 158 -12.72 -7.25 36.93
C ASP A 158 -12.54 -7.11 35.42
N LEU A 159 -11.48 -6.42 35.03
CA LEU A 159 -11.13 -6.18 33.63
C LEU A 159 -10.45 -7.39 32.98
N GLU A 160 -9.93 -8.34 33.77
CA GLU A 160 -9.27 -9.54 33.30
C GLU A 160 -10.30 -10.60 32.89
N ASN A 161 -11.34 -10.78 33.69
CA ASN A 161 -12.41 -11.77 33.44
C ASN A 161 -13.71 -11.16 32.90
N ALA A 162 -13.73 -9.85 32.63
CA ALA A 162 -14.89 -9.10 32.15
C ALA A 162 -16.16 -9.27 33.01
N LEU A 163 -16.00 -9.43 34.33
CA LEU A 163 -17.11 -9.69 35.24
C LEU A 163 -17.87 -8.39 35.56
N ILE A 164 -19.18 -8.41 35.27
CA ILE A 164 -20.10 -7.30 35.51
C ILE A 164 -20.96 -7.65 36.73
N GLU A 165 -20.85 -6.84 37.79
CA GLU A 165 -21.75 -6.99 38.94
C GLU A 165 -23.16 -6.46 38.59
N PRO A 166 -24.23 -7.19 38.94
CA PRO A 166 -25.59 -6.70 38.80
C PRO A 166 -25.83 -5.47 39.70
N LYS A 167 -26.88 -4.71 39.36
CA LYS A 167 -27.29 -3.45 40.01
C LYS A 167 -27.60 -3.56 41.49
#